data_AF-A0A515A119-F1
#
_entry.id   AF-A0A515A119-F1
#
_cell.length_a   1.000
_cell.length_b   1.000
_cell.length_c   1.000
_cell.angle_alpha   90.00
_cell.angle_beta   90.00
_cell.angle_gamma   90.00
#
_symmetry.space_group_name_H-M   'P 1'
#
loop_
_entity.id
_entity.type
_entity.pdbx_description
1 polymer ?
#
loop_
_entity_poly.entity_id
_entity_poly.type
_entity_poly.pdbx_seq_one_letter_code
_entity_poly.pdbx_strand_id
1 'polypeptide(L)'
;MIRFIMQVTGFGLFYILVMVVTFPFMTIMGTPKPWQKKLEFMLFFPIDNEKIGVMWLPGMIAVIFLNGLIWGVVLVGLFRLGIFIKSLI
;
A
#
# COMPACT_ATOMS: atom_id res chain seq x y z
N MET A 1 1.05 19.43 10.55
CA MET A 1 1.39 18.09 11.05
C MET A 1 0.16 17.17 11.15
N ILE A 2 -0.85 17.46 11.97
CA ILE A 2 -2.03 16.58 12.17
C ILE A 2 -2.75 16.21 10.85
N ARG A 3 -2.99 17.19 9.95
CA ARG A 3 -3.60 16.92 8.63
C ARG A 3 -2.80 15.95 7.76
N PHE A 4 -1.46 15.99 7.84
CA PHE A 4 -0.59 15.08 7.09
C PHE A 4 -0.71 13.66 7.65
N ILE A 5 -0.67 13.52 8.97
CA ILE A 5 -0.84 12.22 9.65
C ILE A 5 -2.20 11.63 9.29
N MET A 6 -3.29 12.40 9.36
CA MET A 6 -4.62 11.93 8.97
C MET A 6 -4.70 11.49 7.49
N GLN A 7 -4.01 12.19 6.57
CA GLN A 7 -3.94 11.82 5.16
C GLN A 7 -3.19 10.49 4.96
N VAL A 8 -2.05 10.33 5.63
CA VAL A 8 -1.24 9.10 5.55
C VAL A 8 -1.98 7.92 6.17
N THR A 9 -2.57 8.09 7.36
CA THR A 9 -3.35 7.04 8.02
C THR A 9 -4.61 6.69 7.23
N GLY A 10 -5.33 7.68 6.70
CA GLY A 10 -6.50 7.46 5.85
C GLY A 10 -6.14 6.69 4.58
N PHE A 11 -5.02 7.03 3.94
CA PHE A 11 -4.51 6.27 2.80
C PHE A 11 -4.12 4.84 3.18
N GLY A 12 -3.41 4.66 4.30
CA GLY A 12 -3.02 3.34 4.80
C GLY A 12 -4.23 2.43 5.08
N LEU A 13 -5.29 2.96 5.70
CA LEU A 13 -6.54 2.24 5.93
C LEU A 13 -7.25 1.88 4.62
N PHE A 14 -7.33 2.82 3.67
CA PHE A 14 -7.90 2.56 2.35
C PHE A 14 -7.11 1.47 1.60
N TYR A 15 -5.78 1.53 1.66
CA TYR A 15 -4.89 0.54 1.07
C TYR A 15 -5.13 -0.86 1.64
N ILE A 16 -5.22 -1.00 2.96
CA ILE A 16 -5.52 -2.28 3.62
C ILE A 16 -6.87 -2.81 3.15
N LEU A 17 -7.89 -1.95 3.09
CA LEU A 17 -9.22 -2.34 2.60
C LEU A 17 -9.15 -2.89 1.17
N VAL A 18 -8.46 -2.20 0.27
CA VAL A 18 -8.27 -2.65 -1.12
C VAL A 18 -7.55 -3.99 -1.15
N MET A 19 -6.49 -4.16 -0.36
CA MET A 19 -5.73 -5.41 -0.33
C MET A 19 -6.54 -6.57 0.21
N VAL A 20 -7.26 -6.39 1.32
CA VAL A 20 -8.09 -7.45 1.92
C VAL A 20 -9.24 -7.82 0.98
N VAL A 21 -9.88 -6.85 0.32
CA VAL A 21 -10.97 -7.11 -0.64
C VAL A 21 -10.46 -7.80 -1.90
N THR A 22 -9.26 -7.46 -2.38
CA THR A 22 -8.69 -8.04 -3.59
C THR A 22 -7.98 -9.37 -3.35
N PHE A 23 -7.63 -9.69 -2.09
CA PHE A 23 -6.95 -10.93 -1.71
C PHE A 23 -7.65 -12.21 -2.19
N PRO A 24 -8.99 -12.39 -2.03
CA PRO A 24 -9.70 -13.54 -2.56
C PRO A 24 -9.62 -13.65 -4.08
N PHE A 25 -9.47 -12.54 -4.80
CA PHE A 25 -9.38 -12.53 -6.26
C PHE A 25 -7.95 -12.74 -6.78
N MET A 26 -6.94 -12.69 -5.91
CA MET A 26 -5.57 -13.08 -6.25
C MET A 26 -5.40 -14.61 -6.26
N THR A 27 -6.26 -15.35 -5.53
CA THR A 27 -6.20 -16.82 -5.44
C THR A 27 -7.10 -17.54 -6.45
N ILE A 28 -7.97 -16.83 -7.18
CA ILE A 28 -8.84 -17.43 -8.20
C ILE A 28 -8.00 -17.88 -9.39
N MET A 29 -7.98 -19.20 -9.64
CA MET A 29 -7.24 -19.82 -10.73
C MET A 29 -7.69 -19.31 -12.10
N GLY A 30 -6.73 -18.80 -12.88
CA GLY A 30 -6.91 -18.27 -14.23
C GLY A 30 -5.65 -17.56 -14.72
N THR A 31 -5.63 -17.08 -15.97
CA THR A 31 -4.49 -16.31 -16.49
C THR A 31 -4.33 -15.02 -15.67
N PRO A 32 -3.13 -14.76 -15.10
CA PRO A 32 -2.94 -13.61 -14.22
C PRO A 32 -3.20 -12.31 -14.97
N LYS A 33 -4.17 -11.54 -14.49
CA LYS A 33 -4.55 -10.25 -15.07
C LYS A 33 -3.50 -9.20 -14.70
N PRO A 34 -3.28 -8.16 -15.54
CA PRO A 34 -2.27 -7.14 -15.27
C PRO A 34 -2.43 -6.41 -13.94
N TRP A 35 -3.65 -6.30 -13.41
CA TRP A 35 -3.90 -5.67 -12.12
C TRP A 35 -3.49 -6.55 -10.93
N GLN A 36 -3.49 -7.88 -11.06
CA GLN A 36 -3.02 -8.79 -10.01
C GLN A 36 -1.52 -8.59 -9.77
N LYS A 37 -0.72 -8.48 -10.84
CA LYS A 37 0.72 -8.18 -10.75
C LYS A 37 1.01 -6.83 -10.07
N LYS A 38 0.12 -5.83 -10.27
CA LYS A 38 0.25 -4.53 -9.60
C LYS A 38 -0.03 -4.63 -8.10
N LEU A 39 -1.02 -5.43 -7.71
CA LEU A 39 -1.33 -5.68 -6.30
C LEU A 39 -0.26 -6.53 -5.63
N GLU A 40 0.27 -7.55 -6.30
CA GLU A 40 1.44 -8.30 -5.83
C GLU A 40 2.61 -7.36 -5.58
N PHE A 41 2.96 -6.49 -6.54
CA PHE A 41 4.02 -5.51 -6.35
C PHE A 41 3.77 -4.62 -5.12
N MET A 42 2.55 -4.11 -4.96
CA MET A 42 2.20 -3.31 -3.78
C MET A 42 2.29 -4.13 -2.48
N LEU A 43 1.91 -5.41 -2.49
CA LEU A 43 2.00 -6.31 -1.33
C LEU A 43 3.46 -6.60 -0.93
N PHE A 44 4.35 -6.80 -1.89
CA PHE A 44 5.74 -7.24 -1.67
C PHE A 44 6.76 -6.10 -1.61
N PHE A 45 6.35 -4.86 -1.89
CA PHE A 45 7.22 -3.69 -1.91
C PHE A 45 6.59 -2.50 -1.17
N PRO A 46 7.34 -1.76 -0.34
CA PRO A 46 8.79 -1.84 -0.13
C PRO A 46 9.27 -2.82 0.96
N ILE A 47 8.37 -3.37 1.76
CA ILE A 47 8.73 -4.33 2.80
C ILE A 47 8.67 -5.75 2.25
N ASP A 48 9.82 -6.41 2.29
CA ASP A 48 10.01 -7.79 1.86
C ASP A 48 9.31 -8.77 2.82
N ASN A 49 8.24 -9.40 2.32
CA ASN A 49 7.40 -10.35 3.05
C ASN A 49 8.15 -11.62 3.47
N GLU A 50 9.23 -11.99 2.77
CA GLU A 50 9.96 -13.21 3.08
C GLU A 50 10.75 -13.09 4.40
N LYS A 51 11.13 -11.87 4.78
CA LYS A 51 11.95 -11.59 5.98
C LYS A 51 11.15 -11.43 7.27
N ILE A 52 9.84 -11.20 7.17
CA ILE A 52 8.98 -10.87 8.33
C ILE A 52 8.22 -12.10 8.87
N GLY A 53 8.51 -13.30 8.39
CA GLY A 53 7.85 -14.51 8.91
C GLY A 53 6.37 -14.57 8.53
N VAL A 54 6.08 -14.35 7.24
CA VAL A 54 4.74 -14.25 6.63
C VAL A 54 3.93 -15.55 6.62
N MET A 55 4.35 -16.59 7.36
CA MET A 55 3.59 -17.83 7.52
C MET A 55 2.42 -17.73 8.52
N TRP A 56 2.18 -16.57 9.14
CA TRP A 56 1.12 -16.36 10.12
C TRP A 56 0.27 -15.13 9.77
N LEU A 57 -1.07 -15.27 9.87
CA LEU A 57 -2.07 -14.24 9.55
C LEU A 57 -1.76 -12.84 10.17
N PRO A 58 -1.28 -12.74 11.43
CA PRO A 58 -0.93 -11.45 12.02
C PRO A 58 0.28 -10.79 11.34
N GLY A 59 1.26 -11.58 10.90
CA GLY A 59 2.43 -11.09 10.17
C GLY A 59 2.02 -10.48 8.83
N MET A 60 1.16 -11.18 8.07
CA MET A 60 0.60 -10.64 6.82
C MET A 60 -0.14 -9.31 7.02
N ILE A 61 -1.00 -9.22 8.02
CA ILE A 61 -1.75 -8.00 8.31
C ILE A 61 -0.80 -6.86 8.69
N ALA A 62 0.22 -7.15 9.50
CA ALA A 62 1.23 -6.17 9.88
C ALA A 62 2.02 -5.65 8.67
N VAL A 63 2.42 -6.52 7.73
CA VAL A 63 3.13 -6.05 6.53
C VAL A 63 2.22 -5.25 5.61
N ILE A 64 0.98 -5.67 5.40
CA ILE A 64 0.00 -4.89 4.61
C ILE A 64 -0.21 -3.51 5.24
N PHE A 65 -0.31 -3.43 6.57
CA PHE A 65 -0.46 -2.18 7.29
C PHE A 65 0.77 -1.27 7.12
N LEU A 66 1.98 -1.80 7.32
CA LEU A 66 3.22 -1.06 7.17
C LEU A 66 3.44 -0.58 5.72
N ASN A 67 3.21 -1.44 4.73
CA ASN A 67 3.27 -1.06 3.32
C ASN A 67 2.24 0.04 3.01
N GLY A 68 1.02 -0.07 3.53
CA GLY A 68 -0.02 0.97 3.39
C GLY A 68 0.40 2.32 3.95
N LEU A 69 1.06 2.35 5.11
CA LEU A 69 1.60 3.59 5.69
C LEU A 69 2.73 4.17 4.85
N ILE A 70 3.66 3.34 4.37
CA ILE A 70 4.79 3.81 3.55
C ILE A 70 4.27 4.40 2.23
N TRP A 71 3.37 3.70 1.55
CA TRP A 71 2.72 4.21 0.35
C TRP A 71 1.93 5.49 0.62
N GLY A 72 1.28 5.59 1.79
CA GLY A 72 0.62 6.82 2.24
C GLY A 72 1.58 8.00 2.37
N VAL A 73 2.74 7.80 3.00
CA VAL A 73 3.78 8.84 3.12
C VAL A 73 4.30 9.24 1.74
N VAL A 74 4.61 8.27 0.88
CA VAL A 74 5.12 8.52 -0.47
C VAL A 74 4.12 9.31 -1.30
N LEU A 75 2.86 8.88 -1.38
CA LEU A 75 1.86 9.51 -2.22
C LEU A 75 1.44 10.89 -1.71
N VAL A 76 1.23 11.04 -0.41
CA VAL A 76 0.91 12.36 0.18
C VAL A 76 2.12 13.30 0.04
N GLY A 77 3.34 12.78 0.18
CA GLY A 77 4.58 13.51 -0.05
C GLY A 77 4.72 14.00 -1.48
N LEU A 78 4.57 13.11 -2.47
CA LEU A 78 4.61 13.43 -3.90
C LEU A 78 3.54 14.45 -4.29
N PHE A 79 2.31 14.30 -3.79
CA PHE A 79 1.23 15.24 -4.08
C PHE A 79 1.54 16.65 -3.56
N ARG A 80 2.08 16.75 -2.33
CA ARG A 80 2.53 18.03 -1.76
C ARG A 80 3.70 18.64 -2.54
N LEU A 81 4.66 17.81 -2.98
CA LEU A 81 5.77 18.23 -3.82
C LEU A 81 5.29 18.78 -5.16
N GLY A 82 4.32 18.11 -5.80
CA GLY A 82 3.72 18.57 -7.05
C GLY A 82 3.01 19.92 -6.90
N ILE A 83 2.27 20.12 -5.80
CA ILE A 83 1.65 21.42 -5.49
C ILE A 83 2.72 22.51 -5.34
N PHE A 84 3.81 22.21 -4.62
CA PHE A 84 4.90 23.14 -4.40
C PHE A 84 5.59 23.54 -5.72
N ILE A 85 5.90 22.57 -6.59
CA ILE A 85 6.48 22.82 -7.91
C ILE A 85 5.53 23.68 -8.76
N LYS A 86 4.23 23.39 -8.75
CA LYS A 86 3.23 24.19 -9.46
C LYS A 86 3.13 25.63 -8.94
N SER A 87 3.39 25.85 -7.65
CA SER A 87 3.40 27.22 -7.07
C SER A 87 4.68 28.02 -7.35
N LEU A 88 5.71 27.36 -7.88
CA LEU A 88 7.02 27.96 -8.20
C LEU A 88 7.13 28.44 -9.66
N ILE A 89 6.20 27.99 -10.51
CA ILE A 89 6.07 28.36 -11.93
C ILE A 89 4.97 29.41 -12.06
#